data_AF-A0A735N7G1-F1
#
_entry.id   AF-A0A735N7G1-F1
#
_cell.length_a   1.000
_cell.length_b   1.000
_cell.length_c   1.000
_cell.angle_alpha   90.00
_cell.angle_beta   90.00
_cell.angle_gamma   90.00
#
_symmetry.space_group_name_H-M   'P 1'
#
loop_
_entity.id
_entity.type
_entity.pdbx_description
1 polymer ?
#
loop_
_entity_poly.entity_id
_entity_poly.type
_entity_poly.pdbx_seq_one_letter_code
_entity_poly.pdbx_strand_id
1 'polypeptide(L)'
;MNIHGKYIKYENYVALEEKCAALSDDNDKAMEAMKQANEAVKLAHSKYSKLAAENAALKSALNDILQPDAAVLEKNHRVRALDAMETPATDAFLAEVRARALDEFAKVQDEQAKKYYELSPGCSGQNECQFAAGQAWYYAECIRKGAAQ
;
A
#
# COMPACT_ATOMS: atom_id res chain seq x y z
N MET A 1 -43.47 53.36 0.05
CA MET A 1 -42.73 52.36 0.85
C MET A 1 -43.02 51.00 0.28
N ASN A 2 -42.08 50.42 -0.47
CA ASN A 2 -42.26 49.09 -1.07
C ASN A 2 -41.92 48.03 0.00
N ILE A 3 -42.94 47.62 0.75
CA ILE A 3 -42.82 46.72 1.93
C ILE A 3 -42.93 45.24 1.55
N HIS A 4 -42.85 44.87 0.29
CA HIS A 4 -42.74 43.47 -0.11
C HIS A 4 -41.28 43.08 -0.20
N GLY A 5 -40.70 42.83 0.97
CA GLY A 5 -39.56 41.91 1.07
C GLY A 5 -39.94 40.64 0.30
N LYS A 6 -39.24 40.41 -0.82
CA LYS A 6 -39.45 39.28 -1.73
C LYS A 6 -39.63 38.00 -0.91
N TYR A 7 -40.86 37.50 -0.81
CA TYR A 7 -41.13 36.19 -0.20
C TYR A 7 -40.34 35.15 -0.99
N ILE A 8 -39.42 34.46 -0.31
CA ILE A 8 -38.66 33.35 -0.87
C ILE A 8 -39.67 32.26 -1.22
N LYS A 9 -39.79 31.93 -2.51
CA LYS A 9 -40.69 30.87 -2.99
C LYS A 9 -40.23 29.53 -2.41
N TYR A 10 -41.17 28.66 -2.04
CA TYR A 10 -40.91 27.32 -1.47
C TYR A 10 -39.93 26.49 -2.31
N GLU A 11 -39.98 26.65 -3.64
CA GLU A 11 -39.05 26.04 -4.61
C GLU A 11 -37.58 26.39 -4.32
N ASN A 12 -37.28 27.59 -3.81
CA ASN A 12 -35.92 27.99 -3.44
C ASN A 12 -35.43 27.31 -2.15
N TYR A 13 -36.34 26.87 -1.29
CA TYR A 13 -36.02 26.19 -0.03
C TYR A 13 -35.65 24.73 -0.30
N VAL A 14 -36.43 24.02 -1.11
CA VAL A 14 -36.13 22.63 -1.53
C VAL A 14 -34.79 22.57 -2.27
N ALA A 15 -34.56 23.47 -3.22
CA ALA A 15 -33.29 23.55 -3.94
C ALA A 15 -32.09 23.92 -3.04
N LEU A 16 -32.33 24.58 -1.90
CA LEU A 16 -31.29 24.87 -0.92
C LEU A 16 -31.01 23.64 -0.05
N GLU A 17 -32.04 22.93 0.40
CA GLU A 17 -31.91 21.68 1.15
C GLU A 17 -31.16 20.62 0.35
N GLU A 18 -31.48 20.44 -0.94
CA GLU A 18 -30.76 19.54 -1.85
C GLU A 18 -29.29 19.92 -1.98
N LYS A 19 -28.97 21.21 -2.08
CA LYS A 19 -27.58 21.69 -2.12
C LYS A 19 -26.86 21.45 -0.81
N CYS A 20 -27.51 21.65 0.33
CA CYS A 20 -26.94 21.37 1.64
C CYS A 20 -26.66 19.88 1.82
N ALA A 21 -27.56 19.00 1.36
CA ALA A 21 -27.35 17.56 1.38
C ALA A 21 -26.16 17.15 0.50
N ALA A 22 -26.10 17.64 -0.74
CA ALA A 22 -24.98 17.37 -1.64
C ALA A 22 -23.64 17.88 -1.09
N LEU A 23 -23.62 19.08 -0.49
CA LEU A 23 -22.43 19.63 0.17
C LEU A 23 -22.00 18.81 1.39
N SER A 24 -22.95 18.27 2.16
CA SER A 24 -22.65 17.37 3.28
C SER A 24 -21.98 16.10 2.78
N ASP A 25 -22.56 15.44 1.77
CA ASP A 25 -22.04 14.22 1.18
C ASP A 25 -20.63 14.42 0.58
N ASP A 26 -20.41 15.53 -0.11
CA ASP A 26 -19.11 15.85 -0.68
C ASP A 26 -18.06 16.19 0.39
N ASN A 27 -18.47 16.85 1.47
CA ASN A 27 -17.59 17.11 2.61
C ASN A 27 -17.19 15.81 3.33
N ASP A 28 -18.11 14.86 3.48
CA ASP A 28 -17.82 13.54 4.06
C ASP A 28 -16.83 12.76 3.20
N LYS A 29 -17.03 12.74 1.87
CA LYS A 29 -16.07 12.14 0.92
C LYS A 29 -14.70 12.82 0.99
N ALA A 30 -14.68 14.15 1.06
CA ALA A 30 -13.43 14.90 1.16
C ALA A 30 -12.70 14.59 2.47
N MET A 31 -13.42 14.47 3.59
CA MET A 31 -12.85 14.12 4.89
C MET A 31 -12.23 12.72 4.88
N GLU A 32 -12.90 11.74 4.27
CA GLU A 32 -12.38 10.38 4.15
C GLU A 32 -11.16 10.31 3.22
N ALA A 33 -11.19 11.03 2.08
CA ALA A 33 -10.02 11.14 1.19
C ALA A 33 -8.82 11.78 1.90
N MET A 34 -9.03 12.84 2.68
CA MET A 34 -7.98 13.48 3.48
C MET A 34 -7.40 12.52 4.52
N LYS A 35 -8.24 11.73 5.18
CA LYS A 35 -7.80 10.72 6.16
C LYS A 35 -6.93 9.67 5.49
N GLN A 36 -7.36 9.13 4.35
CA GLN A 36 -6.58 8.15 3.58
C GLN A 36 -5.24 8.72 3.11
N ALA A 37 -5.23 9.96 2.63
CA ALA A 37 -4.00 10.64 2.23
C ALA A 37 -3.03 10.82 3.42
N ASN A 38 -3.54 11.19 4.60
CA ASN A 38 -2.73 11.33 5.80
C ASN A 38 -2.10 9.99 6.24
N GLU A 39 -2.86 8.90 6.21
CA GLU A 39 -2.33 7.57 6.51
C GLU A 39 -1.29 7.12 5.48
N ALA A 40 -1.50 7.41 4.19
CA ALA A 40 -0.52 7.13 3.14
C ALA A 40 0.80 7.89 3.36
N VAL A 41 0.73 9.17 3.74
CA VAL A 41 1.92 10.00 4.05
C VAL A 41 2.67 9.44 5.25
N LYS A 42 1.98 9.08 6.34
CA LYS A 42 2.59 8.47 7.53
C LYS A 42 3.31 7.15 7.18
N LEU A 43 2.65 6.29 6.40
CA LEU A 43 3.22 5.02 5.98
C LEU A 43 4.47 5.23 5.12
N ALA A 44 4.41 6.15 4.15
CA ALA A 44 5.55 6.50 3.31
C ALA A 44 6.71 7.03 4.14
N HIS A 45 6.46 7.96 5.06
CA HIS A 45 7.49 8.49 5.95
C HIS A 45 8.17 7.39 6.77
N SER A 46 7.38 6.48 7.37
CA SER A 46 7.91 5.32 8.09
C SER A 46 8.80 4.44 7.20
N LYS A 47 8.38 4.13 5.96
CA LYS A 47 9.18 3.33 5.01
C LYS A 47 10.48 4.02 4.63
N TYR A 48 10.44 5.31 4.28
CA TYR A 48 11.62 6.08 3.91
C TYR A 48 12.60 6.25 5.07
N SER A 49 12.12 6.48 6.29
CA SER A 49 12.99 6.57 7.46
C SER A 49 13.72 5.26 7.74
N LYS A 50 13.04 4.10 7.59
CA LYS A 50 13.70 2.78 7.71
C LYS A 50 14.77 2.57 6.63
N LEU A 51 14.46 2.90 5.38
CA LEU A 51 15.42 2.78 4.27
C LEU A 51 16.60 3.76 4.42
N ALA A 52 16.37 4.95 4.96
CA ALA A 52 17.43 5.92 5.26
C ALA A 52 18.36 5.41 6.38
N ALA A 53 17.80 4.80 7.43
CA ALA A 53 18.58 4.18 8.50
C ALA A 53 19.42 3.01 7.99
N GLU A 54 18.84 2.13 7.16
CA GLU A 54 19.57 1.04 6.49
C GLU A 54 20.71 1.58 5.62
N ASN A 55 20.44 2.58 4.79
CA ASN A 55 21.46 3.21 3.95
C ASN A 55 22.60 3.85 4.78
N ALA A 56 22.30 4.43 5.94
CA ALA A 56 23.30 4.99 6.84
C ALA A 56 24.17 3.87 7.46
N ALA A 57 23.57 2.76 7.88
CA ALA A 57 24.27 1.60 8.42
C ALA A 57 25.18 0.95 7.37
N LEU A 58 24.69 0.75 6.14
CA LEU A 58 25.48 0.21 5.03
C LEU A 58 26.67 1.11 4.68
N LYS A 59 26.46 2.44 4.64
CA LYS A 59 27.55 3.40 4.40
C LYS A 59 28.59 3.36 5.52
N SER A 60 28.16 3.21 6.78
CA SER A 60 29.07 3.07 7.92
C SER A 60 29.90 1.80 7.80
N ALA A 61 29.26 0.65 7.57
CA ALA A 61 29.95 -0.63 7.40
C ALA A 61 30.95 -0.59 6.23
N LEU A 62 30.57 0.04 5.12
CA LEU A 62 31.47 0.22 3.98
C LEU A 62 32.67 1.12 4.33
N ASN A 63 32.44 2.21 5.06
CA ASN A 63 33.50 3.12 5.48
C ASN A 63 34.48 2.44 6.44
N ASP A 64 34.01 1.56 7.32
CA ASP A 64 34.84 0.75 8.22
C ASP A 64 35.72 -0.24 7.44
N ILE A 65 35.19 -0.83 6.36
CA ILE A 65 35.94 -1.75 5.50
C ILE A 65 37.02 -1.00 4.67
N LEU A 66 36.74 0.24 4.26
CA LEU A 66 37.54 0.98 3.27
C LEU A 66 38.58 1.95 3.88
N GLN A 67 38.71 2.03 5.22
CA GLN A 67 39.68 2.93 5.85
C GLN A 67 41.12 2.67 5.33
N PRO A 68 41.92 3.72 5.05
CA PRO A 68 43.24 3.58 4.41
C PRO A 68 44.32 2.89 5.27
N ASP A 69 44.10 2.75 6.58
CA ASP A 69 44.89 1.95 7.51
C ASP A 69 44.35 0.50 7.69
N ALA A 70 43.37 0.08 6.88
CA ALA A 70 42.78 -1.27 6.85
C ALA A 70 43.76 -2.41 6.50
N ALA A 71 45.05 -2.14 6.33
CA ALA A 71 46.10 -3.15 6.47
C ALA A 71 46.13 -3.77 7.89
N VAL A 72 45.54 -3.09 8.90
CA VAL A 72 45.49 -3.53 10.31
C VAL A 72 44.17 -4.22 10.68
N LEU A 73 43.11 -4.10 9.87
CA LEU A 73 41.90 -4.91 10.07
C LEU A 73 42.20 -6.35 9.67
N GLU A 74 42.46 -7.18 10.68
CA GLU A 74 42.56 -8.62 10.56
C GLU A 74 41.40 -9.12 9.68
N LYS A 75 41.65 -10.07 8.76
CA LYS A 75 40.66 -10.62 7.82
C LYS A 75 39.29 -10.89 8.48
N ASN A 76 39.30 -11.30 9.75
CA ASN A 76 38.13 -11.56 10.58
C ASN A 76 37.22 -10.32 10.79
N HIS A 77 37.77 -9.11 10.92
CA HIS A 77 37.00 -7.88 11.05
C HIS A 77 36.24 -7.52 9.75
N ARG A 78 36.88 -7.70 8.60
CA ARG A 78 36.24 -7.47 7.28
C ARG A 78 35.11 -8.47 7.04
N VAL A 79 35.30 -9.72 7.44
CA VAL A 79 34.25 -10.76 7.37
C VAL A 79 33.08 -10.40 8.27
N ARG A 80 33.33 -9.99 9.53
CA ARG A 80 32.25 -9.54 10.43
C ARG A 80 31.50 -8.32 9.91
N ALA A 81 32.20 -7.36 9.31
CA ALA A 81 31.55 -6.19 8.72
C ALA A 81 30.67 -6.56 7.52
N LEU A 82 31.10 -7.52 6.69
CA LEU A 82 30.29 -8.06 5.58
C LEU A 82 29.10 -8.87 6.09
N ASP A 83 29.28 -9.73 7.10
CA ASP A 83 28.21 -10.53 7.70
C ASP A 83 27.16 -9.64 8.39
N ALA A 84 27.53 -8.45 8.86
CA ALA A 84 26.62 -7.48 9.46
C ALA A 84 25.86 -6.61 8.43
N MET A 85 26.17 -6.71 7.14
CA MET A 85 25.46 -5.97 6.08
C MET A 85 24.15 -6.69 5.70
N GLU A 86 23.15 -6.55 6.55
CA GLU A 86 21.78 -6.96 6.24
C GLU A 86 20.96 -5.80 5.68
N THR A 87 19.91 -6.12 4.91
CA THR A 87 19.00 -5.12 4.30
C THR A 87 17.53 -5.37 4.61
N PRO A 88 17.15 -5.43 5.91
CA PRO A 88 15.80 -5.85 6.32
C PRO A 88 14.69 -4.92 5.81
N ALA A 89 14.93 -3.61 5.66
CA ALA A 89 13.94 -2.69 5.10
C ALA A 89 13.74 -2.91 3.61
N THR A 90 14.83 -3.20 2.87
CA THR A 90 14.77 -3.57 1.46
C THR A 90 14.09 -4.94 1.27
N ASP A 91 14.42 -5.93 2.10
CA ASP A 91 13.82 -7.27 2.04
C ASP A 91 12.32 -7.22 2.31
N ALA A 92 11.89 -6.47 3.34
CA ALA A 92 10.48 -6.23 3.61
C ALA A 92 9.77 -5.50 2.45
N PHE A 93 10.44 -4.54 1.80
CA PHE A 93 9.90 -3.88 0.61
C PHE A 93 9.73 -4.85 -0.56
N LEU A 94 10.72 -5.71 -0.84
CA LEU A 94 10.64 -6.71 -1.89
C LEU A 94 9.58 -7.77 -1.61
N ALA A 95 9.41 -8.18 -0.35
CA ALA A 95 8.33 -9.06 0.08
C ALA A 95 6.95 -8.43 -0.22
N GLU A 96 6.77 -7.15 0.11
CA GLU A 96 5.53 -6.42 -0.20
C GLU A 96 5.28 -6.31 -1.71
N VAL A 97 6.32 -6.06 -2.52
CA VAL A 97 6.20 -6.04 -3.99
C VAL A 97 5.74 -7.41 -4.52
N ARG A 98 6.30 -8.51 -4.01
CA ARG A 98 5.90 -9.87 -4.37
C ARG A 98 4.46 -10.17 -3.95
N ALA A 99 4.06 -9.77 -2.74
CA ALA A 99 2.69 -9.94 -2.26
C ALA A 99 1.68 -9.15 -3.11
N ARG A 100 2.01 -7.91 -3.50
CA ARG A 100 1.17 -7.10 -4.40
C ARG A 100 1.01 -7.71 -5.79
N ALA A 101 2.07 -8.28 -6.35
CA ALA A 101 1.98 -8.97 -7.64
C ALA A 101 1.01 -10.17 -7.58
N LEU A 102 0.99 -10.89 -6.45
CA LEU A 102 0.03 -11.96 -6.21
C LEU A 102 -1.41 -11.44 -6.05
N ASP A 103 -1.62 -10.31 -5.36
CA ASP A 103 -2.95 -9.69 -5.27
C ASP A 103 -3.50 -9.32 -6.66
N GLU A 104 -2.65 -8.75 -7.53
CA GLU A 104 -3.02 -8.39 -8.90
C GLU A 104 -3.35 -9.62 -9.74
N PHE A 105 -2.53 -10.68 -9.64
CA PHE A 105 -2.83 -11.96 -10.28
C PHE A 105 -4.16 -12.55 -9.80
N ALA A 106 -4.42 -12.51 -8.49
CA ALA A 106 -5.65 -13.04 -7.91
C ALA A 106 -6.90 -12.30 -8.42
N LYS A 107 -6.82 -10.96 -8.55
CA LYS A 107 -7.90 -10.16 -9.14
C LYS A 107 -8.19 -10.54 -10.59
N VAL A 108 -7.14 -10.72 -11.39
CA VAL A 108 -7.29 -11.16 -12.80
C VAL A 108 -7.96 -12.53 -12.86
N GLN A 109 -7.62 -13.44 -11.96
CA GLN A 109 -8.26 -14.75 -11.90
C GLN A 109 -9.72 -14.69 -11.43
N ASP A 110 -10.06 -13.83 -10.47
CA ASP A 110 -11.45 -13.61 -10.08
C ASP A 110 -12.29 -13.02 -11.22
N GLU A 111 -11.72 -12.08 -12.00
CA GLU A 111 -12.37 -11.57 -13.21
C GLU A 111 -12.57 -12.66 -14.26
N GLN A 112 -11.58 -13.54 -14.42
CA GLN A 112 -11.69 -14.66 -15.35
C GLN A 112 -12.74 -15.69 -14.89
N ALA A 113 -12.82 -15.96 -13.58
CA ALA A 113 -13.85 -16.81 -13.00
C ALA A 113 -15.26 -16.25 -13.24
N LYS A 114 -15.45 -14.92 -13.15
CA LYS A 114 -16.73 -14.27 -13.46
C LYS A 114 -17.14 -14.49 -14.92
N LYS A 115 -16.21 -14.35 -15.87
CA LYS A 115 -16.48 -14.64 -17.29
C LYS A 115 -16.92 -16.09 -17.51
N TYR A 116 -16.25 -17.03 -16.85
CA TYR A 116 -16.64 -18.44 -16.91
C TYR A 116 -18.02 -18.69 -16.30
N TYR A 117 -18.35 -18.04 -15.18
CA TYR A 117 -19.67 -18.13 -14.57
C TYR A 117 -20.78 -17.61 -15.48
N GLU A 118 -20.55 -16.48 -16.17
CA GLU A 118 -21.51 -15.92 -17.12
C GLU A 118 -21.74 -16.83 -18.35
N LEU A 119 -20.70 -17.51 -18.82
CA LEU A 119 -20.78 -18.43 -19.97
C LEU A 119 -21.36 -19.80 -19.60
N SER A 120 -20.93 -20.37 -18.48
CA SER A 120 -21.28 -21.71 -18.03
C SER A 120 -21.08 -21.84 -16.51
N PRO A 121 -22.12 -21.55 -15.71
CA PRO A 121 -22.04 -21.61 -14.26
C PRO A 121 -21.59 -23.00 -13.76
N GLY A 122 -20.56 -23.02 -12.92
CA GLY A 122 -20.04 -24.25 -12.32
C GLY A 122 -19.12 -25.07 -13.22
N CYS A 123 -18.68 -24.53 -14.36
CA CYS A 123 -17.69 -25.20 -15.20
C CYS A 123 -16.32 -25.32 -14.50
N SER A 124 -15.49 -26.27 -14.96
CA SER A 124 -14.16 -26.51 -14.38
C SER A 124 -13.26 -25.28 -14.42
N GLY A 125 -13.30 -24.50 -15.52
CA GLY A 125 -12.52 -23.28 -15.67
C GLY A 125 -12.85 -22.20 -14.62
N GLN A 126 -14.12 -22.09 -14.21
CA GLN A 126 -14.51 -21.21 -13.11
C GLN A 126 -13.84 -21.63 -11.80
N ASN A 127 -13.94 -22.93 -11.45
CA ASN A 127 -13.42 -23.46 -10.20
C ASN A 127 -11.88 -23.36 -10.14
N GLU A 128 -11.21 -23.60 -11.27
CA GLU A 128 -9.76 -23.46 -11.39
C GLU A 128 -9.29 -22.02 -11.18
N CYS A 129 -9.96 -21.05 -11.80
CA CYS A 129 -9.65 -19.63 -11.61
C CYS A 129 -9.88 -19.20 -10.15
N GLN A 130 -10.99 -19.60 -9.52
CA GLN A 130 -11.26 -19.30 -8.11
C GLN A 130 -10.22 -19.94 -7.17
N PHE A 131 -9.81 -21.17 -7.44
CA PHE A 131 -8.76 -21.83 -6.67
C PHE A 131 -7.42 -21.12 -6.82
N ALA A 132 -7.04 -20.74 -8.05
CA ALA A 132 -5.81 -20.00 -8.31
C ALA A 132 -5.80 -18.62 -7.62
N ALA A 133 -6.93 -17.91 -7.64
CA ALA A 133 -7.08 -16.65 -6.92
C ALA A 133 -6.91 -16.85 -5.40
N GLY A 134 -7.60 -17.86 -4.83
CA GLY A 134 -7.50 -18.17 -3.40
C GLY A 134 -6.07 -18.54 -2.97
N GLN A 135 -5.36 -19.33 -3.77
CA GLN A 135 -3.95 -19.66 -3.53
C GLN A 135 -3.07 -18.40 -3.55
N ALA A 136 -3.25 -17.54 -4.56
CA ALA A 136 -2.46 -16.32 -4.68
C ALA A 136 -2.68 -15.36 -3.49
N TRP A 137 -3.92 -15.17 -3.06
CA TRP A 137 -4.25 -14.41 -1.84
C TRP A 137 -3.58 -15.01 -0.60
N TYR A 138 -3.65 -16.34 -0.44
CA TYR A 138 -3.02 -17.03 0.68
C TYR A 138 -1.50 -16.83 0.70
N TYR A 139 -0.83 -17.01 -0.45
CA TYR A 139 0.62 -16.80 -0.54
C TYR A 139 1.02 -15.34 -0.29
N ALA A 140 0.25 -14.37 -0.78
CA ALA A 140 0.49 -12.95 -0.51
C ALA A 140 0.47 -12.66 0.99
N GLU A 141 -0.52 -13.21 1.70
CA GLU A 141 -0.63 -13.10 3.16
C GLU A 141 0.53 -13.80 3.90
N CYS A 142 0.95 -14.98 3.43
CA CYS A 142 2.11 -15.68 4.00
C CYS A 142 3.40 -14.84 3.85
N ILE A 143 3.61 -14.21 2.69
CA ILE A 143 4.76 -13.35 2.45
C ILE A 143 4.76 -12.14 3.41
N ARG A 144 3.60 -11.49 3.59
CA ARG A 144 3.46 -10.35 4.52
C ARG A 144 3.73 -10.75 5.97
N LYS A 145 3.27 -11.94 6.40
CA LYS A 145 3.49 -12.47 7.76
C LYS A 145 4.93 -12.91 8.00
N GLY A 146 5.58 -13.47 6.98
CA GLY A 146 6.99 -13.89 7.04
C GLY A 146 7.98 -12.73 7.01
N ALA A 147 7.61 -11.59 6.40
CA ALA A 147 8.44 -10.37 6.37
C ALA A 147 8.47 -9.59 7.70
N ALA A 148 7.77 -10.06 8.75
CA ALA A 148 7.71 -9.44 10.06
C ALA A 148 8.62 -10.08 11.13
N GLN A 149 9.45 -11.06 10.74
CA GLN A 149 10.50 -11.67 11.57
C GLN A 149 11.86 -11.06 11.24
#